data_AF-A0A520IF37-F1
#
_entry.id   AF-A0A520IF37-F1
#
_cell.length_a   1.000
_cell.length_b   1.000
_cell.length_c   1.000
_cell.angle_alpha   90.00
_cell.angle_beta   90.00
_cell.angle_gamma   90.00
#
_symmetry.space_group_name_H-M   'P 1'
#
loop_
_entity.id
_entity.type
_entity.pdbx_description
1 polymer ?
#
loop_
_entity_poly.entity_id
_entity_poly.type
_entity_poly.pdbx_seq_one_letter_code
_entity_poly.pdbx_strand_id
1 'polypeptide(L)'
;PYGSFLYVEDGTKITKGDRICSWDPYNAVIISEFAGKIEFDAIIEGVTFREESDEQTGHREKVIIDTRDKTKNPSVRIVDKKGELIRGYNIPVGAHIAIDEGEAVQTGQILVKIPRATGKTRDITGGLPRVTELFEARNPSNPAVVTEIDGVVTLGGVKRGNREMTIESKDGEIKKYLVPLSKHILVQDNDFVKAGMPLSDGSISPADILAIKGPAAVQEYLVNGIQEVYRLQGVKINDKHFEVIVHQMMQKVHIEDPGDTIFLENNSVDRWDFMIENDEIYDKKVVVEAGDSNTVKPGQILSLRKLRDENSQLKRKDLKQIEVRDARPATASSILQGITRASLGTKSFISAASFQETTKVLNEAAIAGKRDNMLGLKENVIVGHLIPSGTGVRGYERIIVGSQEEYDKLLASKQEEAEA
;
A
#
# COMPACT_ATOMS: atom_id res chain seq x y z
N PRO A 1 -15.06 22.38 9.07
CA PRO A 1 -15.54 21.01 8.78
C PRO A 1 -16.95 21.09 8.19
N TYR A 2 -17.34 20.18 7.29
CA TYR A 2 -18.74 20.18 6.79
C TYR A 2 -19.72 20.10 7.97
N GLY A 3 -20.78 20.92 7.94
CA GLY A 3 -21.77 21.03 9.01
C GLY A 3 -21.32 21.78 10.27
N SER A 4 -20.21 22.53 10.23
CA SER A 4 -19.80 23.38 11.37
C SER A 4 -20.64 24.65 11.46
N PHE A 5 -21.01 25.03 12.68
CA PHE A 5 -21.61 26.33 12.98
C PHE A 5 -20.53 27.41 12.90
N LEU A 6 -20.69 28.33 11.97
CA LEU A 6 -19.84 29.52 11.85
C LEU A 6 -20.46 30.65 12.68
N TYR A 7 -19.66 31.34 13.51
CA TYR A 7 -20.13 32.46 14.34
C TYR A 7 -19.66 33.83 13.83
N VAL A 8 -18.92 33.85 12.73
CA VAL A 8 -18.23 35.02 12.22
C VAL A 8 -18.52 35.15 10.73
N GLU A 9 -18.89 36.34 10.27
CA GLU A 9 -19.14 36.61 8.86
C GLU A 9 -17.85 36.93 8.11
N ASP A 10 -17.86 36.75 6.78
CA ASP A 10 -16.72 37.07 5.94
C ASP A 10 -16.35 38.56 6.04
N GLY A 11 -15.05 38.85 6.17
CA GLY A 11 -14.53 40.21 6.36
C GLY A 11 -14.59 40.78 7.78
N THR A 12 -15.09 40.03 8.77
CA THR A 12 -15.15 40.49 10.17
C THR A 12 -13.74 40.54 10.81
N LYS A 13 -13.40 41.65 11.47
CA LYS A 13 -12.15 41.75 12.25
C LYS A 13 -12.31 41.00 13.57
N ILE A 14 -11.51 39.95 13.75
CA ILE A 14 -11.47 39.11 14.95
C ILE A 14 -10.27 39.42 15.84
N THR A 15 -10.40 39.17 17.13
CA THR A 15 -9.34 39.28 18.13
C THR A 15 -8.92 37.90 18.65
N LYS A 16 -7.74 37.81 19.26
CA LYS A 16 -7.20 36.53 19.79
C LYS A 16 -8.10 36.05 20.93
N GLY A 17 -8.82 34.95 20.70
CA GLY A 17 -9.74 34.33 21.67
C GLY A 17 -11.18 34.23 21.18
N ASP A 18 -11.52 34.89 20.08
CA ASP A 18 -12.88 34.84 19.53
C ASP A 18 -13.22 33.45 18.96
N ARG A 19 -14.43 32.99 19.25
CA ARG A 19 -14.95 31.71 18.76
C ARG A 19 -15.36 31.85 17.29
N ILE A 20 -14.55 31.31 16.39
CA ILE A 20 -14.77 31.41 14.94
C ILE A 20 -15.82 30.40 14.46
N CYS A 21 -15.72 29.16 14.92
CA CYS A 21 -16.63 28.09 14.56
C CYS A 21 -16.75 27.05 15.67
N SER A 22 -17.79 26.22 15.61
CA SER A 22 -17.88 24.99 16.40
C SER A 22 -18.54 23.88 15.62
N TRP A 23 -18.20 22.65 15.97
CA TRP A 23 -18.76 21.45 15.38
C TRP A 23 -18.81 20.36 16.44
N ASP A 24 -19.65 19.35 16.20
CA ASP A 24 -19.69 18.14 17.02
C ASP A 24 -18.44 17.28 16.74
N PRO A 25 -17.57 17.01 17.74
CA PRO A 25 -16.39 16.17 17.54
C PRO A 25 -16.73 14.67 17.44
N TYR A 26 -17.90 14.26 17.90
CA TYR A 26 -18.34 12.86 17.96
C TYR A 26 -19.21 12.47 16.78
N ASN A 27 -19.84 13.41 16.08
CA ASN A 27 -20.71 13.12 14.95
C ASN A 27 -20.30 13.89 13.69
N ALA A 28 -20.24 13.20 12.55
CA ALA A 28 -20.37 13.84 11.26
C ALA A 28 -21.87 14.06 11.01
N VAL A 29 -22.24 15.15 10.37
CA VAL A 29 -23.65 15.50 10.16
C VAL A 29 -23.92 15.66 8.69
N ILE A 30 -25.09 15.23 8.24
CA ILE A 30 -25.66 15.60 6.94
C ILE A 30 -26.64 16.73 7.20
N ILE A 31 -26.41 17.89 6.59
CA ILE A 31 -27.26 19.08 6.75
C ILE A 31 -28.07 19.34 5.49
N SER A 32 -29.20 20.02 5.66
CA SER A 32 -29.98 20.50 4.53
C SER A 32 -29.43 21.81 3.96
N GLU A 33 -29.22 21.87 2.64
CA GLU A 33 -28.92 23.11 1.92
C GLU A 33 -30.21 23.92 1.61
N PHE A 34 -31.38 23.29 1.61
CA PHE A 34 -32.64 23.90 1.17
C PHE A 34 -33.74 23.74 2.20
N ALA A 35 -34.58 24.77 2.35
CA ALA A 35 -35.80 24.65 3.14
C ALA A 35 -36.87 23.88 2.34
N GLY A 36 -37.63 23.02 3.00
CA GLY A 36 -38.65 22.20 2.33
C GLY A 36 -39.29 21.18 3.27
N LYS A 37 -40.04 20.25 2.70
CA LYS A 37 -40.63 19.12 3.44
C LYS A 37 -39.79 17.86 3.21
N ILE A 38 -39.60 17.08 4.25
CA ILE A 38 -38.88 15.80 4.18
C ILE A 38 -39.79 14.71 3.59
N GLU A 39 -39.25 13.95 2.66
CA GLU A 39 -39.79 12.69 2.14
C GLU A 39 -38.73 11.60 2.28
N PHE A 40 -39.11 10.44 2.82
CA PHE A 40 -38.20 9.30 2.94
C PHE A 40 -38.27 8.43 1.69
N ASP A 41 -37.10 8.07 1.16
CA ASP A 41 -36.99 7.14 0.05
C ASP A 41 -36.20 5.91 0.49
N ALA A 42 -36.83 4.74 0.35
CA ALA A 42 -36.28 3.45 0.75
C ALA A 42 -35.84 3.38 2.24
N ILE A 43 -36.49 4.10 3.15
CA ILE A 43 -36.31 3.98 4.62
C ILE A 43 -37.45 3.11 5.17
N ILE A 44 -37.19 1.81 5.31
CA ILE A 44 -38.17 0.77 5.66
C ILE A 44 -37.65 -0.02 6.86
N GLU A 45 -38.49 -0.15 7.88
CA GLU A 45 -38.14 -0.83 9.13
C GLU A 45 -37.82 -2.31 8.87
N GLY A 46 -36.72 -2.79 9.45
CA GLY A 46 -36.23 -4.17 9.30
C GLY A 46 -35.56 -4.49 7.97
N VAL A 47 -35.62 -3.59 6.97
CA VAL A 47 -34.99 -3.77 5.66
C VAL A 47 -33.83 -2.81 5.42
N THR A 48 -34.00 -1.53 5.75
CA THR A 48 -32.98 -0.49 5.56
C THR A 48 -32.72 0.33 6.82
N PHE A 49 -33.60 0.29 7.83
CA PHE A 49 -33.30 0.81 9.17
C PHE A 49 -33.83 -0.09 10.28
N ARG A 50 -33.29 0.08 11.48
CA ARG A 50 -33.74 -0.54 12.73
C ARG A 50 -33.91 0.55 13.80
N GLU A 51 -34.93 0.44 14.64
CA GLU A 51 -35.02 1.26 15.85
C GLU A 51 -34.08 0.72 16.94
N GLU A 52 -33.19 1.57 17.41
CA GLU A 52 -32.40 1.34 18.64
C GLU A 52 -32.90 2.28 19.73
N SER A 53 -33.05 1.75 20.94
CA SER A 53 -33.41 2.55 22.11
C SER A 53 -32.13 2.90 22.85
N ASP A 54 -31.90 4.18 23.10
CA ASP A 54 -30.80 4.64 23.95
C ASP A 54 -31.09 4.23 25.42
N GLU A 55 -30.19 3.44 26.01
CA GLU A 55 -30.34 2.89 27.37
C GLU A 55 -30.34 3.97 28.46
N GLN A 56 -29.78 5.16 28.20
CA GLN A 56 -29.75 6.25 29.18
C GLN A 56 -30.96 7.18 29.09
N THR A 57 -31.41 7.50 27.88
CA THR A 57 -32.44 8.54 27.68
C THR A 57 -33.82 7.97 27.35
N GLY A 58 -33.91 6.70 26.95
CA GLY A 58 -35.15 6.07 26.50
C GLY A 58 -35.67 6.60 25.16
N HIS A 59 -34.91 7.48 24.49
CA HIS A 59 -35.22 7.93 23.15
C HIS A 59 -34.95 6.82 22.13
N ARG A 60 -35.85 6.68 21.17
CA ARG A 60 -35.71 5.73 20.05
C ARG A 60 -35.08 6.47 18.88
N GLU A 61 -33.98 5.92 18.39
CA GLU A 61 -33.28 6.43 17.22
C GLU A 61 -33.39 5.44 16.06
N LYS A 62 -33.62 5.96 14.85
CA LYS A 62 -33.66 5.16 13.62
C LYS A 62 -32.25 5.04 13.07
N VAL A 63 -31.67 3.84 13.14
CA VAL A 63 -30.32 3.54 12.67
C VAL A 63 -30.37 2.81 11.34
N ILE A 64 -29.71 3.33 10.31
CA ILE A 64 -29.64 2.67 9.00
C ILE A 64 -28.82 1.39 9.10
N ILE A 65 -29.37 0.29 8.57
CA ILE A 65 -28.71 -1.01 8.49
C ILE A 65 -28.36 -1.36 7.05
N ASP A 66 -27.35 -2.22 6.87
CA ASP A 66 -27.00 -2.71 5.55
C ASP A 66 -28.13 -3.58 4.98
N THR A 67 -28.51 -3.32 3.73
CA THR A 67 -29.64 -4.00 3.09
C THR A 67 -29.16 -5.07 2.13
N ARG A 68 -29.84 -6.22 2.11
CA ARG A 68 -29.56 -7.29 1.13
C ARG A 68 -30.02 -6.92 -0.27
N ASP A 69 -30.95 -5.98 -0.40
CA ASP A 69 -31.53 -5.54 -1.67
C ASP A 69 -30.86 -4.25 -2.14
N LYS A 70 -29.87 -4.38 -3.03
CA LYS A 70 -29.06 -3.26 -3.56
C LYS A 70 -29.84 -2.24 -4.39
N THR A 71 -31.13 -2.47 -4.64
CA THR A 71 -32.00 -1.50 -5.32
C THR A 71 -32.57 -0.45 -4.36
N LYS A 72 -32.62 -0.74 -3.06
CA LYS A 72 -33.20 0.12 -2.03
C LYS A 72 -32.11 0.89 -1.29
N ASN A 73 -31.77 2.08 -1.78
CA ASN A 73 -30.76 2.94 -1.17
C ASN A 73 -31.46 3.97 -0.27
N PRO A 74 -31.30 3.91 1.07
CA PRO A 74 -31.96 4.84 1.97
C PRO A 74 -31.50 6.27 1.68
N SER A 75 -32.46 7.15 1.39
CA SER A 75 -32.20 8.57 1.13
C SER A 75 -33.29 9.47 1.71
N VAL A 76 -32.87 10.65 2.16
CA VAL A 76 -33.79 11.74 2.56
C VAL A 76 -33.93 12.69 1.38
N ARG A 77 -35.15 12.88 0.93
CA ARG A 77 -35.51 13.79 -0.15
C ARG A 77 -36.16 15.04 0.42
N ILE A 78 -35.81 16.20 -0.14
CA ILE A 78 -36.44 17.47 0.19
C ILE A 78 -37.32 17.87 -0.97
N VAL A 79 -38.61 18.04 -0.68
CA VAL A 79 -39.62 18.44 -1.67
C VAL A 79 -40.13 19.86 -1.40
N ASP A 80 -40.48 20.56 -2.47
CA ASP A 80 -41.12 21.88 -2.37
C ASP A 80 -42.61 21.78 -1.99
N LYS A 81 -43.32 22.90 -1.93
CA LYS A 81 -44.77 22.94 -1.61
C LYS A 81 -45.66 22.28 -2.67
N LYS A 82 -45.16 22.08 -3.89
CA LYS A 82 -45.82 21.41 -5.02
C LYS A 82 -45.43 19.92 -5.14
N GLY A 83 -44.52 19.43 -4.29
CA GLY A 83 -44.06 18.04 -4.30
C GLY A 83 -42.95 17.76 -5.30
N GLU A 84 -42.30 18.77 -5.88
CA GLU A 84 -41.14 18.56 -6.74
C GLU A 84 -39.86 18.35 -5.91
N LEU A 85 -39.05 17.38 -6.32
CA LEU A 85 -37.78 17.06 -5.67
C LEU A 85 -36.77 18.20 -5.87
N ILE A 86 -36.37 18.84 -4.77
CA ILE A 86 -35.31 19.85 -4.77
C ILE A 86 -33.95 19.14 -4.72
N ARG A 87 -33.77 18.24 -3.74
CA ARG A 87 -32.50 17.55 -3.50
C ARG A 87 -32.73 16.24 -2.74
N GLY A 88 -31.91 15.24 -3.02
CA GLY A 88 -31.87 13.98 -2.28
C GLY A 88 -30.50 13.76 -1.64
N TYR A 89 -30.48 13.36 -0.37
CA TYR A 89 -29.30 13.05 0.43
C TYR A 89 -29.29 11.56 0.75
N ASN A 90 -28.28 10.84 0.26
CA ASN A 90 -28.13 9.42 0.57
C ASN A 90 -27.63 9.25 2.01
N ILE A 91 -28.21 8.30 2.73
CA ILE A 91 -27.86 8.04 4.11
C ILE A 91 -26.96 6.80 4.17
N PRO A 92 -25.74 6.91 4.73
CA PRO A 92 -24.84 5.78 4.83
C PRO A 92 -25.30 4.81 5.93
N VAL A 93 -24.80 3.57 5.85
CA VAL A 93 -25.05 2.55 6.86
C VAL A 93 -24.47 2.96 8.21
N GLY A 94 -25.20 2.71 9.30
CA GLY A 94 -24.82 3.07 10.66
C GLY A 94 -25.11 4.54 11.02
N ALA A 95 -25.76 5.29 10.13
CA ALA A 95 -26.17 6.65 10.42
C ALA A 95 -27.51 6.70 11.16
N HIS A 96 -27.64 7.67 12.06
CA HIS A 96 -28.81 7.92 12.89
C HIS A 96 -29.63 9.05 12.27
N ILE A 97 -30.89 8.77 11.94
CA ILE A 97 -31.80 9.76 11.39
C ILE A 97 -32.31 10.64 12.54
N ALA A 98 -32.13 11.96 12.42
CA ALA A 98 -32.49 12.92 13.47
C ALA A 98 -33.84 13.62 13.24
N ILE A 99 -34.52 13.27 12.15
CA ILE A 99 -35.73 13.92 11.63
C ILE A 99 -36.81 12.86 11.37
N ASP A 100 -38.06 13.31 11.30
CA ASP A 100 -39.20 12.46 10.95
C ASP A 100 -39.76 12.73 9.55
N GLU A 101 -40.45 11.73 9.00
CA GLU A 101 -41.06 11.84 7.68
C GLU A 101 -42.14 12.93 7.67
N GLY A 102 -42.08 13.81 6.67
CA GLY A 102 -43.03 14.91 6.51
C GLY A 102 -42.76 16.14 7.37
N GLU A 103 -41.70 16.15 8.18
CA GLU A 103 -41.25 17.33 8.94
C GLU A 103 -40.77 18.45 7.99
N ALA A 104 -40.99 19.70 8.39
CA ALA A 104 -40.52 20.87 7.66
C ALA A 104 -39.11 21.24 8.12
N VAL A 105 -38.15 21.28 7.19
CA VAL A 105 -36.74 21.59 7.46
C VAL A 105 -36.36 22.99 7.02
N GLN A 106 -35.47 23.61 7.79
CA GLN A 106 -34.80 24.86 7.43
C GLN A 106 -33.42 24.60 6.84
N THR A 107 -32.91 25.58 6.06
CA THR A 107 -31.51 25.55 5.59
C THR A 107 -30.55 25.51 6.78
N GLY A 108 -29.59 24.60 6.75
CA GLY A 108 -28.62 24.35 7.82
C GLY A 108 -29.08 23.38 8.91
N GLN A 109 -30.32 22.86 8.85
CA GLN A 109 -30.79 21.87 9.81
C GLN A 109 -30.12 20.50 9.60
N ILE A 110 -29.81 19.82 10.69
CA ILE A 110 -29.20 18.48 10.68
C ILE A 110 -30.27 17.45 10.35
N LEU A 111 -30.07 16.70 9.27
CA LEU A 111 -30.95 15.61 8.83
C LEU A 111 -30.52 14.28 9.46
N VAL A 112 -29.20 14.03 9.47
CA VAL A 112 -28.63 12.74 9.88
C VAL A 112 -27.37 13.01 10.72
N LYS A 113 -27.22 12.25 11.80
CA LYS A 113 -25.98 12.17 12.59
C LYS A 113 -25.29 10.85 12.29
N ILE A 114 -24.03 10.92 11.91
CA ILE A 114 -23.16 9.79 11.66
C ILE A 114 -22.16 9.76 12.81
N PRO A 115 -22.29 8.83 13.76
CA PRO A 115 -21.32 8.68 14.84
C PRO A 115 -19.93 8.48 14.25
N ARG A 116 -19.03 9.41 14.53
CA ARG A 116 -17.61 9.25 14.21
C ARG A 116 -17.06 8.23 15.18
N ALA A 117 -16.39 7.22 14.63
CA ALA A 117 -15.64 6.25 15.42
C ALA A 117 -14.47 6.88 16.21
N THR A 118 -14.25 8.20 16.17
CA THR A 118 -13.22 8.90 16.95
C THR A 118 -13.39 8.73 18.47
N GLY A 119 -14.62 8.51 18.95
CA GLY A 119 -14.91 8.31 20.39
C GLY A 119 -15.03 6.85 20.83
N LYS A 120 -15.38 5.93 19.92
CA LYS A 120 -15.24 4.49 20.16
C LYS A 120 -13.78 4.14 19.95
N THR A 121 -12.99 4.26 21.01
CA THR A 121 -11.70 3.58 21.21
C THR A 121 -11.27 2.79 19.98
N ARG A 122 -10.49 3.44 19.09
CA ARG A 122 -9.87 2.88 17.87
C ARG A 122 -9.98 1.36 17.83
N ASP A 123 -11.08 0.87 17.28
CA ASP A 123 -11.44 -0.54 17.10
C ASP A 123 -10.68 -1.53 18.03
N ILE A 124 -10.87 -1.40 19.36
CA ILE A 124 -10.19 -2.24 20.37
C ILE A 124 -10.54 -3.74 20.21
N THR A 125 -11.67 -4.06 19.61
CA THR A 125 -12.14 -5.44 19.42
C THR A 125 -11.36 -6.23 18.37
N GLY A 126 -10.58 -5.55 17.52
CA GLY A 126 -9.85 -6.17 16.43
C GLY A 126 -8.46 -6.73 16.77
N GLY A 127 -7.95 -6.54 18.00
CA GLY A 127 -6.57 -6.83 18.44
C GLY A 127 -5.72 -7.74 17.52
N LEU A 128 -5.82 -9.06 17.69
CA LEU A 128 -5.04 -10.00 16.88
C LEU A 128 -5.54 -10.15 15.41
N PRO A 129 -6.86 -10.16 15.13
CA PRO A 129 -7.37 -10.19 13.75
C PRO A 129 -6.81 -9.07 12.87
N ARG A 130 -6.75 -7.84 13.39
CA ARG A 130 -6.25 -6.67 12.66
C ARG A 130 -4.76 -6.77 12.36
N VAL A 131 -3.97 -7.26 13.31
CA VAL A 131 -2.53 -7.51 13.10
C VAL A 131 -2.35 -8.60 12.03
N THR A 132 -3.18 -9.64 12.05
CA THR A 132 -3.18 -10.67 11.01
C THR A 132 -3.54 -10.11 9.63
N GLU A 133 -4.54 -9.23 9.54
CA GLU A 133 -4.88 -8.54 8.29
C GLU A 133 -3.70 -7.74 7.74
N LEU A 134 -3.00 -7.00 8.60
CA LEU A 134 -1.84 -6.19 8.23
C LEU A 134 -0.65 -7.04 7.78
N PHE A 135 -0.31 -8.11 8.53
CA PHE A 135 0.79 -9.02 8.14
C PHE A 135 0.49 -9.84 6.89
N GLU A 136 -0.78 -10.12 6.60
CA GLU A 136 -1.17 -10.79 5.36
C GLU A 136 -1.43 -9.81 4.21
N ALA A 137 -1.20 -8.51 4.41
CA ALA A 137 -1.45 -7.44 3.44
C ALA A 137 -2.87 -7.54 2.82
N ARG A 138 -3.86 -7.90 3.63
CA ARG A 138 -5.24 -8.09 3.18
C ARG A 138 -5.95 -6.75 3.02
N ASN A 139 -6.93 -6.73 2.12
CA ASN A 139 -7.84 -5.60 2.04
C ASN A 139 -8.63 -5.48 3.35
N PRO A 140 -8.76 -4.26 3.92
CA PRO A 140 -9.58 -4.04 5.11
C PRO A 140 -11.03 -4.46 4.88
N SER A 141 -11.71 -4.83 5.97
CA SER A 141 -13.14 -5.21 5.92
C SER A 141 -14.05 -4.09 5.37
N ASN A 142 -13.72 -2.81 5.64
CA ASN A 142 -14.36 -1.64 5.03
C ASN A 142 -13.30 -0.77 4.32
N PRO A 143 -12.99 -1.00 3.03
CA PRO A 143 -11.95 -0.26 2.32
C PRO A 143 -12.44 1.11 1.86
N ALA A 144 -11.69 2.18 2.11
CA ALA A 144 -11.98 3.50 1.53
C ALA A 144 -11.61 3.53 0.05
N VAL A 145 -12.41 4.20 -0.77
CA VAL A 145 -12.02 4.52 -2.15
C VAL A 145 -11.15 5.77 -2.11
N VAL A 146 -9.95 5.69 -2.67
CA VAL A 146 -8.96 6.79 -2.70
C VAL A 146 -8.72 7.28 -4.13
N THR A 147 -8.33 8.54 -4.29
CA THR A 147 -7.88 9.06 -5.58
C THR A 147 -6.40 8.76 -5.83
N GLU A 148 -6.04 8.48 -7.08
CA GLU A 148 -4.67 8.26 -7.52
C GLU A 148 -4.02 9.53 -8.07
N ILE A 149 -4.82 10.55 -8.39
CA ILE A 149 -4.36 11.80 -8.98
C ILE A 149 -4.80 13.00 -8.14
N ASP A 150 -4.01 14.06 -8.22
CA ASP A 150 -4.40 15.39 -7.74
C ASP A 150 -5.41 16.00 -8.73
N GLY A 151 -6.49 16.61 -8.24
CA GLY A 151 -7.48 17.18 -9.14
C GLY A 151 -8.73 17.72 -8.47
N VAL A 152 -9.66 18.18 -9.30
CA VAL A 152 -10.97 18.67 -8.87
C VAL A 152 -12.01 17.56 -9.03
N VAL A 153 -12.83 17.35 -8.01
CA VAL A 153 -13.87 16.33 -7.98
C VAL A 153 -15.12 16.83 -8.73
N THR A 154 -15.66 16.00 -9.60
CA THR A 154 -16.99 16.15 -10.21
C THR A 154 -17.85 14.95 -9.85
N LEU A 155 -18.96 15.18 -9.15
CA LEU A 155 -19.91 14.13 -8.77
C LEU A 155 -20.83 13.79 -9.95
N GLY A 156 -20.72 12.57 -10.45
CA GLY A 156 -21.56 12.03 -11.51
C GLY A 156 -22.90 11.46 -11.03
N GLY A 157 -23.60 10.83 -11.98
CA GLY A 157 -24.82 10.09 -11.72
C GLY A 157 -24.59 8.81 -10.91
N VAL A 158 -25.69 8.17 -10.53
CA VAL A 158 -25.67 6.85 -9.90
C VAL A 158 -25.68 5.77 -10.98
N LYS A 159 -24.69 4.89 -10.98
CA LYS A 159 -24.59 3.71 -11.86
C LYS A 159 -24.59 2.45 -11.02
N ARG A 160 -25.63 1.61 -11.16
CA ARG A 160 -25.74 0.29 -10.51
C ARG A 160 -25.49 0.33 -8.99
N GLY A 161 -26.03 1.33 -8.29
CA GLY A 161 -25.88 1.49 -6.84
C GLY A 161 -24.56 2.14 -6.38
N ASN A 162 -23.71 2.56 -7.31
CA ASN A 162 -22.51 3.34 -7.03
C ASN A 162 -22.66 4.76 -7.55
N ARG A 163 -22.18 5.75 -6.79
CA ARG A 163 -21.96 7.11 -7.27
C ARG A 163 -20.67 7.14 -8.09
N GLU A 164 -20.76 7.60 -9.33
CA GLU A 164 -19.57 7.89 -10.14
C GLU A 164 -18.96 9.22 -9.67
N MET A 165 -17.66 9.24 -9.41
CA MET A 165 -16.89 10.43 -9.12
C MET A 165 -15.78 10.56 -10.15
N THR A 166 -15.68 11.71 -10.78
CA THR A 166 -14.64 11.98 -11.77
C THR A 166 -13.67 12.98 -11.16
N ILE A 167 -12.37 12.73 -11.29
CA ILE A 167 -11.32 13.63 -10.81
C ILE A 167 -10.54 14.07 -12.03
N GLU A 168 -10.46 15.38 -12.21
CA GLU A 168 -9.73 16.01 -13.32
C GLU A 168 -8.49 16.71 -12.78
N SER A 169 -7.32 16.26 -13.23
CA SER A 169 -6.05 16.90 -12.93
C SER A 169 -5.90 18.21 -13.71
N LYS A 170 -5.03 19.09 -13.22
CA LYS A 170 -4.65 20.33 -13.95
C LYS A 170 -4.06 20.05 -15.33
N ASP A 171 -3.47 18.87 -15.51
CA ASP A 171 -2.86 18.43 -16.76
C ASP A 171 -3.88 17.83 -17.74
N GLY A 172 -5.18 17.83 -17.40
CA GLY A 172 -6.27 17.28 -18.22
C GLY A 172 -6.43 15.75 -18.12
N GLU A 173 -5.70 15.09 -17.21
CA GLU A 173 -5.92 13.67 -16.92
C GLU A 173 -7.22 13.49 -16.14
N ILE A 174 -8.11 12.61 -16.64
CA ILE A 174 -9.41 12.34 -16.04
C ILE A 174 -9.45 10.90 -15.52
N LYS A 175 -9.63 10.72 -14.21
CA LYS A 175 -9.87 9.41 -13.59
C LYS A 175 -11.28 9.30 -13.02
N LYS A 176 -11.89 8.13 -13.17
CA LYS A 176 -13.24 7.84 -12.70
C LYS A 176 -13.22 6.79 -11.60
N TYR A 177 -13.94 7.07 -10.53
CA TYR A 177 -14.06 6.24 -9.34
C TYR A 177 -15.53 5.90 -9.11
N LEU A 178 -15.82 4.68 -8.67
CA LEU A 178 -17.17 4.24 -8.32
C LEU A 178 -17.24 4.04 -6.81
N VAL A 179 -17.99 4.89 -6.13
CA VAL A 179 -18.17 4.80 -4.68
C VAL A 179 -19.55 4.26 -4.34
N PRO A 180 -19.67 3.16 -3.58
CA PRO A 180 -20.96 2.63 -3.16
C PRO A 180 -21.79 3.66 -2.40
N LEU A 181 -23.09 3.74 -2.69
CA LEU A 181 -24.00 4.67 -2.02
C LEU A 181 -24.22 4.38 -0.54
N SER A 182 -23.94 3.16 -0.09
CA SER A 182 -23.98 2.77 1.31
C SER A 182 -22.84 3.39 2.15
N LYS A 183 -21.80 3.90 1.49
CA LYS A 183 -20.66 4.55 2.16
C LYS A 183 -20.86 6.05 2.25
N HIS A 184 -20.34 6.62 3.34
CA HIS A 184 -20.30 8.07 3.50
C HIS A 184 -19.23 8.65 2.55
N ILE A 185 -19.65 9.53 1.65
CA ILE A 185 -18.76 10.26 0.74
C ILE A 185 -18.19 11.46 1.50
N LEU A 186 -16.87 11.60 1.48
CA LEU A 186 -16.15 12.64 2.25
C LEU A 186 -15.91 13.93 1.46
N VAL A 187 -16.12 13.89 0.14
CA VAL A 187 -15.80 14.96 -0.80
C VAL A 187 -17.06 15.53 -1.45
N GLN A 188 -17.04 16.81 -1.77
CA GLN A 188 -18.12 17.50 -2.47
C GLN A 188 -17.76 17.78 -3.94
N ASP A 189 -18.78 18.20 -4.69
CA ASP A 189 -18.59 18.66 -6.07
C ASP A 189 -17.74 19.94 -6.08
N ASN A 190 -16.73 19.99 -6.96
CA ASN A 190 -15.72 21.04 -7.07
C ASN A 190 -14.68 21.11 -5.94
N ASP A 191 -14.61 20.12 -5.05
CA ASP A 191 -13.53 20.03 -4.07
C ASP A 191 -12.19 19.68 -4.76
N PHE A 192 -11.10 20.28 -4.30
CA PHE A 192 -9.74 19.90 -4.70
C PHE A 192 -9.21 18.79 -3.78
N VAL A 193 -8.85 17.66 -4.37
CA VAL A 193 -8.31 16.48 -3.67
C VAL A 193 -6.89 16.18 -4.12
N LYS A 194 -6.09 15.61 -3.22
CA LYS A 194 -4.74 15.15 -3.50
C LYS A 194 -4.69 13.64 -3.64
N ALA A 195 -3.74 13.13 -4.41
CA ALA A 195 -3.41 11.73 -4.56
C ALA A 195 -3.27 11.06 -3.17
N GLY A 196 -4.02 9.98 -2.98
CA GLY A 196 -4.08 9.20 -1.75
C GLY A 196 -5.05 9.75 -0.70
N MET A 197 -5.82 10.81 -1.02
CA MET A 197 -6.92 11.28 -0.18
C MET A 197 -8.15 10.37 -0.34
N PRO A 198 -8.80 9.95 0.76
CA PRO A 198 -10.00 9.13 0.70
C PRO A 198 -11.21 9.95 0.23
N LEU A 199 -11.91 9.41 -0.77
CA LEU A 199 -13.17 9.94 -1.30
C LEU A 199 -14.38 9.42 -0.50
N SER A 200 -14.23 8.27 0.17
CA SER A 200 -15.25 7.67 1.03
C SER A 200 -14.67 7.32 2.40
N ASP A 201 -15.55 7.15 3.38
CA ASP A 201 -15.18 6.58 4.68
C ASP A 201 -14.65 5.14 4.55
N GLY A 202 -13.80 4.74 5.51
CA GLY A 202 -13.15 3.43 5.57
C GLY A 202 -11.63 3.49 5.77
N SER A 203 -11.00 2.33 5.84
CA SER A 203 -9.54 2.19 5.91
C SER A 203 -8.95 2.09 4.50
N ILE A 204 -7.82 2.74 4.24
CA ILE A 204 -7.13 2.65 2.95
C ILE A 204 -6.45 1.27 2.84
N SER A 205 -6.51 0.62 1.67
CA SER A 205 -5.79 -0.63 1.45
C SER A 205 -4.28 -0.39 1.35
N PRO A 206 -3.44 -1.27 1.93
CA PRO A 206 -1.99 -1.21 1.72
C PRO A 206 -1.57 -1.21 0.24
N ALA A 207 -2.32 -1.91 -0.61
CA ALA A 207 -2.04 -1.96 -2.05
C ALA A 207 -2.26 -0.60 -2.73
N ASP A 208 -3.32 0.10 -2.37
CA ASP A 208 -3.60 1.44 -2.89
C ASP A 208 -2.55 2.45 -2.40
N ILE A 209 -2.14 2.34 -1.13
CA ILE A 209 -1.05 3.17 -0.58
C ILE A 209 0.24 2.91 -1.36
N LEU A 210 0.54 1.65 -1.72
CA LEU A 210 1.75 1.30 -2.48
C LEU A 210 1.75 1.94 -3.86
N ALA A 211 0.63 1.81 -4.57
CA ALA A 211 0.49 2.30 -5.93
C ALA A 211 0.54 3.84 -5.99
N ILE A 212 -0.03 4.51 -4.99
CA ILE A 212 -0.22 5.97 -5.01
C ILE A 212 0.91 6.72 -4.32
N LYS A 213 1.27 6.31 -3.09
CA LYS A 213 2.26 7.00 -2.24
C LYS A 213 3.63 6.34 -2.26
N GLY A 214 3.75 5.13 -2.81
CA GLY A 214 5.00 4.40 -2.92
C GLY A 214 5.36 3.57 -1.69
N PRO A 215 6.52 2.89 -1.73
CA PRO A 215 6.89 1.86 -0.76
C PRO A 215 7.12 2.42 0.65
N ALA A 216 7.73 3.59 0.80
CA ALA A 216 8.01 4.18 2.11
C ALA A 216 6.72 4.47 2.91
N ALA A 217 5.69 5.00 2.23
CA ALA A 217 4.40 5.30 2.85
C ALA A 217 3.66 4.04 3.32
N VAL A 218 3.75 2.95 2.55
CA VAL A 218 3.20 1.64 2.95
C VAL A 218 3.94 1.08 4.16
N GLN A 219 5.26 1.18 4.17
CA GLN A 219 6.07 0.70 5.28
C GLN A 219 5.69 1.41 6.58
N GLU A 220 5.62 2.74 6.53
CA GLU A 220 5.18 3.56 7.66
C GLU A 220 3.75 3.19 8.09
N TYR A 221 2.82 3.03 7.14
CA TYR A 221 1.45 2.64 7.43
C TYR A 221 1.36 1.28 8.16
N LEU A 222 2.10 0.27 7.68
CA LEU A 222 2.10 -1.06 8.28
C LEU A 222 2.74 -1.06 9.67
N VAL A 223 3.90 -0.42 9.82
CA VAL A 223 4.61 -0.33 11.10
C VAL A 223 3.75 0.38 12.13
N ASN A 224 3.21 1.56 11.80
CA ASN A 224 2.33 2.31 12.70
C ASN A 224 1.05 1.54 13.02
N GLY A 225 0.41 0.92 12.01
CA GLY A 225 -0.82 0.15 12.20
C GLY A 225 -0.64 -1.03 13.16
N ILE A 226 0.46 -1.78 13.04
CA ILE A 226 0.77 -2.91 13.94
C ILE A 226 1.13 -2.38 15.34
N GLN A 227 1.98 -1.36 15.39
CA GLN A 227 2.47 -0.78 16.65
C GLN A 227 1.33 -0.18 17.48
N GLU A 228 0.34 0.45 16.85
CA GLU A 228 -0.84 0.98 17.53
C GLU A 228 -1.62 -0.11 18.27
N VAL A 229 -1.80 -1.27 17.65
CA VAL A 229 -2.50 -2.39 18.29
C VAL A 229 -1.74 -2.90 19.53
N TYR A 230 -0.42 -3.08 19.43
CA TYR A 230 0.38 -3.53 20.57
C TYR A 230 0.44 -2.47 21.68
N ARG A 231 0.55 -1.18 21.32
CA ARG A 231 0.50 -0.07 22.28
C ARG A 231 -0.83 -0.02 23.02
N LEU A 232 -1.95 -0.27 22.33
CA LEU A 232 -3.28 -0.35 22.95
C LEU A 232 -3.38 -1.50 23.96
N GLN A 233 -2.67 -2.62 23.72
CA GLN A 233 -2.57 -3.74 24.65
C GLN A 233 -1.54 -3.50 25.77
N GLY A 234 -0.91 -2.32 25.82
CA GLY A 234 0.12 -1.98 26.80
C GLY A 234 1.50 -2.60 26.53
N VAL A 235 1.67 -3.29 25.40
CA VAL A 235 2.94 -3.93 25.02
C VAL A 235 3.78 -2.94 24.22
N LYS A 236 4.96 -2.59 24.74
CA LYS A 236 5.90 -1.69 24.07
C LYS A 236 6.93 -2.51 23.30
N ILE A 237 6.76 -2.61 21.98
CA ILE A 237 7.73 -3.21 21.06
C ILE A 237 8.41 -2.07 20.28
N ASN A 238 9.70 -2.18 20.01
CA ASN A 238 10.40 -1.19 19.19
C ASN A 238 10.08 -1.39 17.70
N ASP A 239 9.90 -0.29 16.98
CA ASP A 239 9.47 -0.27 15.57
C ASP A 239 10.41 -1.09 14.67
N LYS A 240 11.72 -1.17 15.01
CA LYS A 240 12.72 -1.98 14.29
C LYS A 240 12.30 -3.43 14.06
N HIS A 241 11.54 -4.01 14.99
CA HIS A 241 11.10 -5.40 14.88
C HIS A 241 10.04 -5.57 13.80
N PHE A 242 9.13 -4.60 13.69
CA PHE A 242 8.09 -4.61 12.65
C PHE A 242 8.67 -4.23 11.29
N GLU A 243 9.62 -3.30 11.25
CA GLU A 243 10.35 -2.93 10.03
C GLU A 243 11.04 -4.14 9.39
N VAL A 244 11.64 -5.04 10.18
CA VAL A 244 12.23 -6.28 9.65
C VAL A 244 11.18 -7.17 8.99
N ILE A 245 9.98 -7.29 9.57
CA ILE A 245 8.91 -8.11 8.99
C ILE A 245 8.37 -7.46 7.71
N VAL A 246 8.12 -6.16 7.76
CA VAL A 246 7.63 -5.39 6.60
C VAL A 246 8.66 -5.38 5.47
N HIS A 247 9.95 -5.36 5.79
CA HIS A 247 11.02 -5.56 4.82
C HIS A 247 10.87 -6.91 4.10
N GLN A 248 10.64 -8.00 4.84
CA GLN A 248 10.40 -9.33 4.25
C GLN A 248 9.16 -9.36 3.34
N MET A 249 8.10 -8.63 3.70
CA MET A 249 6.87 -8.52 2.90
C MET A 249 7.08 -7.80 1.56
N MET A 250 8.14 -6.99 1.43
CA MET A 250 8.46 -6.17 0.25
C MET A 250 9.76 -6.61 -0.46
N GLN A 251 10.21 -7.84 -0.23
CA GLN A 251 11.44 -8.37 -0.85
C GLN A 251 11.31 -8.69 -2.35
N LYS A 252 10.10 -8.65 -2.91
CA LYS A 252 9.86 -8.96 -4.32
C LYS A 252 9.51 -7.70 -5.10
N VAL A 253 9.88 -7.70 -6.37
CA VAL A 253 9.48 -6.71 -7.37
C VAL A 253 8.84 -7.41 -8.55
N HIS A 254 7.88 -6.74 -9.19
CA HIS A 254 7.21 -7.20 -10.39
C HIS A 254 7.83 -6.54 -11.61
N ILE A 255 8.30 -7.34 -12.56
CA ILE A 255 9.00 -6.84 -13.75
C ILE A 255 7.97 -6.28 -14.74
N GLU A 256 8.12 -5.00 -15.07
CA GLU A 256 7.28 -4.29 -16.04
C GLU A 256 7.89 -4.35 -17.44
N ASP A 257 9.17 -4.01 -17.58
CA ASP A 257 9.94 -4.17 -18.81
C ASP A 257 11.27 -4.88 -18.46
N PRO A 258 11.56 -6.06 -19.04
CA PRO A 258 12.81 -6.77 -18.79
C PRO A 258 14.04 -6.08 -19.42
N GLY A 259 13.87 -5.18 -20.38
CA GLY A 259 14.99 -4.55 -21.09
C GLY A 259 15.92 -5.58 -21.75
N ASP A 260 17.23 -5.43 -21.54
CA ASP A 260 18.27 -6.36 -22.01
C ASP A 260 18.75 -7.33 -20.91
N THR A 261 18.03 -7.43 -19.79
CA THR A 261 18.36 -8.34 -18.67
C THR A 261 17.87 -9.76 -18.91
N ILE A 262 18.18 -10.67 -17.98
CA ILE A 262 17.68 -12.05 -17.98
C ILE A 262 16.21 -12.19 -17.53
N PHE A 263 15.56 -11.11 -17.11
CA PHE A 263 14.24 -11.18 -16.51
C PHE A 263 13.14 -11.46 -17.54
N LEU A 264 12.01 -11.96 -17.03
CA LEU A 264 10.80 -12.17 -17.82
C LEU A 264 9.75 -11.14 -17.40
N GLU A 265 9.08 -10.56 -18.39
CA GLU A 265 7.97 -9.65 -18.19
C GLU A 265 6.86 -10.29 -17.33
N ASN A 266 6.24 -9.51 -16.45
CA ASN A 266 5.22 -9.93 -15.50
C ASN A 266 5.67 -10.98 -14.45
N ASN A 267 6.96 -11.32 -14.39
CA ASN A 267 7.48 -12.21 -13.36
C ASN A 267 7.77 -11.44 -12.06
N SER A 268 7.68 -12.12 -10.92
CA SER A 268 8.06 -11.57 -9.62
C SER A 268 9.44 -12.09 -9.23
N VAL A 269 10.41 -11.20 -9.11
CA VAL A 269 11.80 -11.55 -8.76
C VAL A 269 12.20 -10.95 -7.43
N ASP A 270 13.28 -11.48 -6.86
CA ASP A 270 13.88 -10.90 -5.65
C ASP A 270 14.44 -9.51 -5.94
N ARG A 271 14.16 -8.56 -5.05
CA ARG A 271 14.57 -7.17 -5.20
C ARG A 271 16.09 -7.02 -5.28
N TRP A 272 16.84 -7.81 -4.52
CA TRP A 272 18.30 -7.75 -4.55
C TRP A 272 18.85 -8.30 -5.86
N ASP A 273 18.31 -9.42 -6.35
CA ASP A 273 18.72 -9.97 -7.65
C ASP A 273 18.40 -8.99 -8.78
N PHE A 274 17.25 -8.32 -8.73
CA PHE A 274 16.88 -7.25 -9.65
C PHE A 274 17.88 -6.10 -9.64
N MET A 275 18.25 -5.61 -8.46
CA MET A 275 19.22 -4.52 -8.33
C MET A 275 20.59 -4.92 -8.86
N ILE A 276 21.09 -6.11 -8.50
CA ILE A 276 22.40 -6.61 -8.95
C ILE A 276 22.44 -6.75 -10.47
N GLU A 277 21.42 -7.36 -11.08
CA GLU A 277 21.37 -7.54 -12.53
C GLU A 277 21.30 -6.19 -13.27
N ASN A 278 20.51 -5.25 -12.77
CA ASN A 278 20.43 -3.92 -13.36
C ASN A 278 21.74 -3.14 -13.25
N ASP A 279 22.40 -3.18 -12.08
CA ASP A 279 23.72 -2.57 -11.88
C ASP A 279 24.77 -3.20 -12.81
N GLU A 280 24.68 -4.51 -13.03
CA GLU A 280 25.54 -5.20 -13.99
C GLU A 280 25.32 -4.77 -15.44
N ILE A 281 24.09 -4.41 -15.82
CA ILE A 281 23.74 -3.99 -17.19
C ILE A 281 23.99 -2.49 -17.44
N TYR A 282 23.96 -1.65 -16.40
CA TYR A 282 23.92 -0.17 -16.46
C TYR A 282 25.00 0.48 -17.37
N ASP A 283 26.19 -0.12 -17.52
CA ASP A 283 27.28 0.39 -18.36
C ASP A 283 27.66 -0.51 -19.55
N LYS A 284 26.89 -1.58 -19.79
CA LYS A 284 27.16 -2.50 -20.90
C LYS A 284 26.57 -1.97 -22.21
N LYS A 285 27.11 -2.45 -23.33
CA LYS A 285 26.69 -2.12 -24.69
C LYS A 285 26.20 -3.36 -25.40
N VAL A 286 25.11 -3.24 -26.15
CA VAL A 286 24.56 -4.32 -26.97
C VAL A 286 25.06 -4.15 -28.39
N VAL A 287 25.65 -5.20 -28.96
CA VAL A 287 26.12 -5.21 -30.35
C VAL A 287 24.91 -5.18 -31.28
N VAL A 288 24.83 -4.15 -32.13
CA VAL A 288 23.82 -4.07 -33.20
C VAL A 288 24.39 -4.73 -34.45
N GLU A 289 25.60 -4.34 -34.85
CA GLU A 289 26.36 -4.98 -35.92
C GLU A 289 27.76 -5.35 -35.45
N ALA A 290 28.19 -6.58 -35.75
CA ALA A 290 29.51 -7.08 -35.37
C ALA A 290 30.66 -6.53 -36.24
N GLY A 291 30.34 -5.85 -37.36
CA GLY A 291 31.33 -5.45 -38.36
C GLY A 291 32.07 -6.67 -38.92
N ASP A 292 33.40 -6.59 -38.97
CA ASP A 292 34.27 -7.68 -39.41
C ASP A 292 34.90 -8.48 -38.24
N SER A 293 34.35 -8.35 -37.03
CA SER A 293 34.81 -9.13 -35.88
C SER A 293 34.30 -10.56 -35.94
N ASN A 294 35.22 -11.53 -35.80
CA ASN A 294 34.87 -12.95 -35.67
C ASN A 294 34.53 -13.36 -34.22
N THR A 295 34.78 -12.47 -33.25
CA THR A 295 34.71 -12.78 -31.82
C THR A 295 33.35 -12.42 -31.22
N VAL A 296 32.67 -11.42 -31.79
CA VAL A 296 31.40 -10.90 -31.27
C VAL A 296 30.26 -11.16 -32.25
N LYS A 297 29.04 -11.31 -31.72
CA LYS A 297 27.83 -11.52 -32.52
C LYS A 297 26.81 -10.40 -32.27
N PRO A 298 25.96 -10.07 -33.26
CA PRO A 298 24.80 -9.21 -33.02
C PRO A 298 23.95 -9.72 -31.85
N GLY A 299 23.48 -8.81 -31.00
CA GLY A 299 22.75 -9.10 -29.77
C GLY A 299 23.62 -9.42 -28.55
N GLN A 300 24.94 -9.57 -28.70
CA GLN A 300 25.82 -9.82 -27.56
C GLN A 300 26.00 -8.56 -26.71
N ILE A 301 26.01 -8.75 -25.39
CA ILE A 301 26.28 -7.68 -24.42
C ILE A 301 27.78 -7.65 -24.10
N LEU A 302 28.39 -6.47 -24.21
CA LEU A 302 29.83 -6.25 -23.98
C LEU A 302 30.06 -5.15 -22.96
N SER A 303 31.09 -5.29 -22.13
CA SER A 303 31.59 -4.17 -21.34
C SER A 303 32.31 -3.16 -22.22
N LEU A 304 32.31 -1.89 -21.79
CA LEU A 304 33.05 -0.81 -22.47
C LEU A 304 34.53 -1.16 -22.70
N ARG A 305 35.16 -1.82 -21.72
CA ARG A 305 36.55 -2.28 -21.82
C ARG A 305 36.72 -3.27 -22.96
N LYS A 306 35.89 -4.32 -23.01
CA LYS A 306 35.99 -5.35 -24.04
C LYS A 306 35.69 -4.78 -25.43
N LEU A 307 34.69 -3.91 -25.54
CA LEU A 307 34.38 -3.22 -26.80
C LEU A 307 35.57 -2.37 -27.29
N ARG A 308 36.20 -1.62 -26.39
CA ARG A 308 37.37 -0.79 -26.71
C ARG A 308 38.56 -1.64 -27.17
N ASP A 309 38.81 -2.76 -26.51
CA ASP A 309 39.90 -3.68 -26.85
C ASP A 309 39.68 -4.29 -28.25
N GLU A 310 38.47 -4.76 -28.55
CA GLU A 310 38.10 -5.31 -29.87
C GLU A 310 38.16 -4.25 -30.97
N ASN A 311 37.56 -3.07 -30.77
CA ASN A 311 37.60 -1.99 -31.76
C ASN A 311 39.02 -1.47 -32.00
N SER A 312 39.90 -1.51 -30.99
CA SER A 312 41.32 -1.18 -31.17
C SER A 312 42.04 -2.19 -32.06
N GLN A 313 41.71 -3.48 -31.97
CA GLN A 313 42.29 -4.51 -32.83
C GLN A 313 41.77 -4.42 -34.27
N LEU A 314 40.46 -4.19 -34.46
CA LEU A 314 39.85 -4.02 -35.78
C LEU A 314 40.42 -2.79 -36.48
N LYS A 315 40.57 -1.67 -35.75
CA LYS A 315 41.15 -0.44 -36.29
C LYS A 315 42.63 -0.62 -36.69
N ARG A 316 43.41 -1.43 -35.99
CA ARG A 316 44.81 -1.75 -36.40
C ARG A 316 44.90 -2.59 -37.67
N LYS A 317 43.82 -3.28 -38.05
CA LYS A 317 43.72 -4.13 -39.23
C LYS A 317 42.92 -3.48 -40.37
N ASP A 318 42.56 -2.20 -40.24
CA ASP A 318 41.70 -1.46 -41.18
C ASP A 318 40.35 -2.14 -41.48
N LEU A 319 39.77 -2.81 -40.48
CA LEU A 319 38.49 -3.52 -40.55
C LEU A 319 37.32 -2.67 -40.01
N LYS A 320 36.07 -2.98 -40.43
CA LYS A 320 34.86 -2.30 -39.93
C LYS A 320 34.69 -2.57 -38.44
N GLN A 321 34.52 -1.48 -37.68
CA GLN A 321 34.34 -1.53 -36.22
C GLN A 321 32.95 -2.05 -35.84
N ILE A 322 32.82 -2.46 -34.58
CA ILE A 322 31.57 -2.95 -34.00
C ILE A 322 30.65 -1.75 -33.74
N GLU A 323 29.43 -1.82 -34.25
CA GLU A 323 28.37 -0.85 -33.96
C GLU A 323 27.54 -1.33 -32.77
N VAL A 324 27.35 -0.45 -31.79
CA VAL A 324 26.68 -0.79 -30.53
C VAL A 324 25.62 0.23 -30.16
N ARG A 325 24.67 -0.21 -29.34
CA ARG A 325 23.75 0.66 -28.59
C ARG A 325 23.94 0.47 -27.09
N ASP A 326 23.35 1.36 -26.31
CA ASP A 326 23.33 1.24 -24.85
C ASP A 326 22.40 0.08 -24.44
N ALA A 327 22.83 -0.68 -23.44
CA ALA A 327 21.99 -1.70 -22.84
C ALA A 327 20.94 -1.04 -21.95
N ARG A 328 19.71 -1.55 -22.01
CA ARG A 328 18.57 -1.04 -21.26
C ARG A 328 18.38 -1.90 -20.01
N PRO A 329 18.46 -1.32 -18.79
CA PRO A 329 18.13 -2.05 -17.57
C PRO A 329 16.63 -2.36 -17.51
N ALA A 330 16.26 -3.34 -16.70
CA ALA A 330 14.86 -3.68 -16.48
C ALA A 330 14.16 -2.64 -15.60
N THR A 331 12.86 -2.43 -15.83
CA THR A 331 11.98 -1.66 -14.95
C THR A 331 11.06 -2.60 -14.16
N ALA A 332 10.75 -2.20 -12.93
CA ALA A 332 9.93 -3.00 -12.04
C ALA A 332 9.14 -2.12 -11.07
N SER A 333 7.96 -2.59 -10.68
CA SER A 333 7.18 -2.05 -9.58
C SER A 333 7.37 -2.87 -8.31
N SER A 334 7.38 -2.20 -7.16
CA SER A 334 7.42 -2.91 -5.87
C SER A 334 6.11 -3.63 -5.62
N ILE A 335 6.16 -4.83 -5.05
CA ILE A 335 4.97 -5.56 -4.62
C ILE A 335 4.97 -5.78 -3.12
N LEU A 336 3.78 -5.72 -2.53
CA LEU A 336 3.55 -6.07 -1.13
C LEU A 336 2.92 -7.47 -1.08
N GLN A 337 3.57 -8.39 -0.37
CA GLN A 337 3.07 -9.74 -0.16
C GLN A 337 2.78 -9.97 1.33
N GLY A 338 1.70 -10.69 1.63
CA GLY A 338 1.47 -11.21 2.97
C GLY A 338 2.60 -12.15 3.41
N ILE A 339 2.85 -12.24 4.72
CA ILE A 339 3.96 -13.04 5.28
C ILE A 339 3.91 -14.52 4.85
N THR A 340 2.71 -15.09 4.67
CA THR A 340 2.56 -16.47 4.19
C THR A 340 3.10 -16.62 2.76
N ARG A 341 2.71 -15.72 1.85
CA ARG A 341 3.18 -15.74 0.45
C ARG A 341 4.66 -15.38 0.34
N ALA A 342 5.13 -14.42 1.12
CA ALA A 342 6.54 -14.02 1.15
C ALA A 342 7.44 -15.18 1.63
N SER A 343 6.98 -15.95 2.63
CA SER A 343 7.74 -17.10 3.16
C SER A 343 7.86 -18.26 2.16
N LEU A 344 6.80 -18.52 1.38
CA LEU A 344 6.83 -19.52 0.30
C LEU A 344 7.71 -19.08 -0.88
N GLY A 345 7.85 -17.77 -1.11
CA GLY A 345 8.65 -17.18 -2.19
C GLY A 345 10.14 -16.99 -1.88
N THR A 346 10.65 -17.56 -0.78
CA THR A 346 12.06 -17.46 -0.40
C THR A 346 12.99 -18.18 -1.38
N LYS A 347 14.26 -17.76 -1.45
CA LYS A 347 15.25 -18.38 -2.37
C LYS A 347 15.56 -19.83 -2.00
N SER A 348 15.65 -20.11 -0.70
CA SER A 348 15.92 -21.44 -0.16
C SER A 348 14.65 -22.29 -0.25
N PHE A 349 14.63 -23.24 -1.18
CA PHE A 349 13.50 -24.15 -1.32
C PHE A 349 13.41 -25.11 -0.13
N ILE A 350 14.54 -25.38 0.55
CA ILE A 350 14.59 -26.20 1.77
C ILE A 350 13.85 -25.46 2.90
N SER A 351 14.13 -24.17 3.08
CA SER A 351 13.43 -23.34 4.06
C SER A 351 11.96 -23.15 3.70
N ALA A 352 11.64 -22.87 2.43
CA ALA A 352 10.26 -22.73 1.96
C ALA A 352 9.43 -24.00 2.18
N ALA A 353 9.98 -25.17 1.82
CA ALA A 353 9.31 -26.46 2.00
C ALA A 353 9.05 -26.78 3.48
N SER A 354 9.88 -26.30 4.41
CA SER A 354 9.65 -26.50 5.86
C SER A 354 8.44 -25.73 6.42
N PHE A 355 7.92 -24.74 5.70
CA PHE A 355 6.83 -23.88 6.18
C PHE A 355 5.44 -24.46 5.86
N GLN A 356 5.04 -24.43 4.58
CA GLN A 356 3.75 -24.90 4.08
C GLN A 356 3.89 -25.34 2.60
N GLU A 357 2.85 -25.95 2.03
CA GLU A 357 2.79 -26.34 0.60
C GLU A 357 3.99 -27.18 0.10
N THR A 358 4.52 -28.07 0.96
CA THR A 358 5.72 -28.89 0.70
C THR A 358 5.76 -29.51 -0.70
N THR A 359 4.68 -30.16 -1.12
CA THR A 359 4.58 -30.85 -2.42
C THR A 359 4.78 -29.88 -3.59
N LYS A 360 4.18 -28.69 -3.51
CA LYS A 360 4.27 -27.68 -4.57
C LYS A 360 5.69 -27.10 -4.64
N VAL A 361 6.26 -26.74 -3.50
CA VAL A 361 7.63 -26.18 -3.43
C VAL A 361 8.65 -27.17 -3.97
N LEU A 362 8.57 -28.45 -3.60
CA LEU A 362 9.50 -29.48 -4.07
C LEU A 362 9.32 -29.79 -5.55
N ASN A 363 8.09 -29.81 -6.07
CA ASN A 363 7.83 -30.00 -7.50
C ASN A 363 8.43 -28.85 -8.33
N GLU A 364 8.18 -27.60 -7.93
CA GLU A 364 8.76 -26.43 -8.61
C GLU A 364 10.29 -26.45 -8.56
N ALA A 365 10.88 -26.80 -7.41
CA ALA A 365 12.32 -26.91 -7.27
C ALA A 365 12.91 -28.03 -8.15
N ALA A 366 12.24 -29.18 -8.26
CA ALA A 366 12.67 -30.30 -9.09
C ALA A 366 12.60 -29.96 -10.59
N ILE A 367 11.49 -29.36 -11.05
CA ILE A 367 11.32 -28.95 -12.45
C ILE A 367 12.36 -27.90 -12.85
N ALA A 368 12.63 -26.93 -11.98
CA ALA A 368 13.61 -25.89 -12.24
C ALA A 368 15.06 -26.32 -11.97
N GLY A 369 15.30 -27.53 -11.44
CA GLY A 369 16.63 -27.99 -11.06
C GLY A 369 17.32 -27.07 -10.03
N LYS A 370 16.54 -26.49 -9.10
CA LYS A 370 17.04 -25.50 -8.14
C LYS A 370 18.14 -26.08 -7.26
N ARG A 371 19.15 -25.25 -6.97
CA ARG A 371 20.22 -25.53 -6.01
C ARG A 371 20.10 -24.56 -4.84
N ASP A 372 20.28 -25.08 -3.63
CA ASP A 372 20.25 -24.27 -2.41
C ASP A 372 21.68 -23.90 -1.99
N ASN A 373 21.90 -22.62 -1.71
CA ASN A 373 23.20 -22.09 -1.33
C ASN A 373 23.41 -22.03 0.19
N MET A 374 22.41 -22.42 0.98
CA MET A 374 22.52 -22.56 2.43
C MET A 374 22.95 -21.26 3.14
N LEU A 375 22.35 -20.13 2.77
CA LEU A 375 22.68 -18.79 3.29
C LEU A 375 21.85 -18.40 4.53
N GLY A 376 20.72 -19.07 4.75
CA GLY A 376 19.77 -18.83 5.82
C GLY A 376 19.95 -19.74 7.04
N LEU A 377 19.17 -19.49 8.08
CA LEU A 377 19.24 -20.24 9.32
C LEU A 377 18.58 -21.63 9.20
N LYS A 378 17.37 -21.70 8.64
CA LYS A 378 16.55 -22.92 8.65
C LYS A 378 17.16 -24.07 7.86
N GLU A 379 17.62 -23.80 6.64
CA GLU A 379 18.31 -24.78 5.82
C GLU A 379 19.53 -25.39 6.53
N ASN A 380 20.39 -24.58 7.15
CA ASN A 380 21.56 -25.07 7.88
C ASN A 380 21.17 -25.92 9.10
N VAL A 381 20.10 -25.54 9.82
CA VAL A 381 19.57 -26.37 10.91
C VAL A 381 19.07 -27.73 10.40
N ILE A 382 18.34 -27.75 9.28
CA ILE A 382 17.78 -28.99 8.71
C ILE A 382 18.89 -29.96 8.26
N VAL A 383 19.97 -29.44 7.69
CA VAL A 383 21.11 -30.24 7.21
C VAL A 383 22.10 -30.58 8.34
N GLY A 384 22.04 -29.88 9.48
CA GLY A 384 22.96 -30.08 10.60
C GLY A 384 24.28 -29.31 10.47
N HIS A 385 24.31 -28.25 9.68
CA HIS A 385 25.43 -27.32 9.58
C HIS A 385 25.36 -26.24 10.67
N LEU A 386 26.50 -25.57 10.92
CA LEU A 386 26.52 -24.35 11.72
C LEU A 386 25.64 -23.28 11.05
N ILE A 387 24.79 -22.65 11.83
CA ILE A 387 23.94 -21.55 11.34
C ILE A 387 24.79 -20.32 11.02
N PRO A 388 24.49 -19.58 9.94
CA PRO A 388 25.26 -18.39 9.54
C PRO A 388 24.94 -17.15 10.40
N SER A 389 24.90 -17.32 11.72
CA SER A 389 24.65 -16.28 12.71
C SER A 389 25.37 -16.61 14.02
N GLY A 390 25.67 -15.59 14.82
CA GLY A 390 26.46 -15.75 16.04
C GLY A 390 27.84 -16.33 15.73
N THR A 391 28.21 -17.43 16.39
CA THR A 391 29.52 -18.09 16.22
C THR A 391 29.70 -18.77 14.86
N GLY A 392 28.63 -19.07 14.14
CA GLY A 392 28.70 -19.71 12.81
C GLY A 392 28.83 -18.72 11.65
N VAL A 393 29.06 -17.43 11.92
CA VAL A 393 29.43 -16.47 10.88
C VAL A 393 30.80 -16.86 10.30
N ARG A 394 30.88 -17.10 8.99
CA ARG A 394 32.12 -17.54 8.29
C ARG A 394 33.33 -16.65 8.52
N GLY A 395 33.12 -15.37 8.86
CA GLY A 395 34.19 -14.46 9.24
C GLY A 395 34.97 -14.91 10.48
N TYR A 396 34.29 -15.57 11.43
CA TYR A 396 34.91 -16.06 12.66
C TYR A 396 35.72 -17.35 12.47
N GLU A 397 35.42 -18.15 11.43
CA GLU A 397 36.19 -19.37 11.13
C GLU A 397 37.68 -19.07 10.84
N ARG A 398 37.98 -17.86 10.37
CA ARG A 398 39.34 -17.42 10.03
C ARG A 398 40.03 -16.66 11.15
N ILE A 399 39.34 -16.42 12.27
CA ILE A 399 39.94 -15.74 13.42
C ILE A 399 40.66 -16.79 14.26
N ILE A 400 41.98 -16.82 14.12
CA ILE A 400 42.86 -17.62 14.98
C ILE A 400 43.29 -16.72 16.13
N VAL A 401 42.89 -17.07 17.34
CA VAL A 401 43.32 -16.38 18.57
C VAL A 401 44.46 -17.19 19.18
N GLY A 402 45.65 -16.59 19.29
CA GLY A 402 46.83 -17.18 19.92
C GLY A 402 47.34 -16.30 21.06
N SER A 403 48.33 -16.79 21.80
CA SER A 403 49.02 -15.97 22.81
C SER A 403 49.96 -14.95 22.16
N GLN A 404 50.20 -13.81 22.82
CA GLN A 404 51.15 -12.81 22.33
C GLN A 404 52.57 -13.41 22.19
N GLU A 405 52.95 -14.30 23.10
CA GLU A 405 54.25 -14.99 23.05
C GLU A 405 54.40 -15.91 21.82
N GLU A 406 53.33 -16.59 21.39
CA GLU A 406 53.34 -17.41 20.17
C GLU A 406 53.42 -16.53 18.91
N TYR A 407 52.76 -15.37 18.92
CA TYR A 407 52.82 -14.40 17.83
C TYR A 407 54.23 -13.82 17.64
N ASP A 408 54.87 -13.42 18.75
CA ASP A 408 56.22 -12.86 18.73
C ASP A 408 57.25 -13.92 18.27
N LYS A 409 57.08 -15.19 18.66
CA LYS A 409 57.90 -16.32 18.16
C LYS A 409 57.72 -16.58 16.67
N LEU A 410 56.48 -16.54 16.18
CA LEU A 410 56.17 -16.70 14.75
C LEU A 410 56.70 -15.55 13.87
N LEU A 411 56.76 -14.33 14.43
CA LEU A 411 57.38 -13.18 13.77
C LEU A 411 58.91 -13.32 13.71
N ALA A 412 59.54 -13.73 14.81
CA ALA A 412 60.97 -13.95 14.86
C ALA A 412 61.41 -15.03 13.86
N SER A 413 60.69 -16.16 13.78
CA SER A 413 61.00 -17.22 12.81
C SER A 413 60.83 -16.77 11.36
N LYS A 414 59.84 -15.90 11.06
CA LYS A 414 59.66 -15.34 9.72
C LYS A 414 60.74 -14.34 9.31
N GLN A 415 61.31 -13.61 10.27
CA GLN A 415 62.44 -12.71 10.01
C GLN A 415 63.71 -13.51 9.72
N GLU A 416 63.97 -14.57 10.48
CA GLU A 416 65.09 -15.48 10.23
C GLU A 416 64.99 -16.17 8.85
N GLU A 417 63.79 -16.59 8.43
CA GLU A 417 63.55 -17.15 7.08
C GLU A 417 63.69 -16.13 5.94
N ALA A 418 63.53 -14.83 6.20
CA ALA A 418 63.69 -13.78 5.21
C ALA A 418 65.13 -13.27 5.09
N GLU A 419 65.94 -13.48 6.13
CA GLU A 419 67.37 -13.14 6.18
C GLU A 419 68.28 -14.29 5.70
N ALA A 420 67.78 -15.53 5.67
CA ALA A 420 68.43 -16.71 5.07
C ALA A 420 68.15 -16.80 3.56
#